data_AF-A0A2H0SS00-F1
#
_entry.id   AF-A0A2H0SS00-F1
#
_cell.length_a   1.000
_cell.length_b   1.000
_cell.length_c   1.000
_cell.angle_alpha   90.00
_cell.angle_beta   90.00
_cell.angle_gamma   90.00
#
_symmetry.space_group_name_H-M   'P 1'
#
loop_
_entity.id
_entity.type
_entity.pdbx_description
1 polymer ?
#
loop_
_entity_poly.entity_id
_entity_poly.type
_entity_poly.pdbx_seq_one_letter_code
_entity_poly.pdbx_strand_id
1 'polypeptide(L)'
;MNENKWLILSKITWGVLLAYFFIIGFVNWTMPHGPMIPTGLDVCEYDKFCREKYIEDTRGLDIPEWAKVVRRHGGFHALSLIFLGIFFSANSKKDKSHLE
;
A
#
# COMPACT_ATOMS: atom_id res chain seq x y z
N MET A 1 8.71 28.27 -9.66
CA MET A 1 9.13 26.88 -9.36
C MET A 1 8.63 26.03 -10.52
N ASN A 2 9.53 25.43 -11.33
CA ASN A 2 9.21 24.87 -12.66
C ASN A 2 7.96 23.97 -12.69
N GLU A 3 6.97 24.31 -13.52
CA GLU A 3 5.74 23.55 -13.82
C GLU A 3 5.98 22.07 -14.11
N ASN A 4 7.15 21.74 -14.68
CA ASN A 4 7.51 20.37 -14.99
C ASN A 4 7.73 19.50 -13.75
N LYS A 5 8.00 20.07 -12.57
CA LYS A 5 8.32 19.29 -11.35
C LYS A 5 7.13 18.46 -10.87
N TRP A 6 5.94 19.06 -10.72
CA TRP A 6 4.77 18.35 -10.21
C TRP A 6 4.27 17.28 -11.17
N LEU A 7 4.34 17.54 -12.47
CA LEU A 7 3.99 16.56 -13.49
C LEU A 7 4.94 15.35 -13.47
N ILE A 8 6.26 15.59 -13.33
CA ILE A 8 7.26 14.53 -13.20
C ILE A 8 7.02 13.73 -11.91
N LEU A 9 6.84 14.39 -10.77
CA LEU A 9 6.60 13.74 -9.48
C LEU A 9 5.30 12.90 -9.49
N SER A 10 4.23 13.41 -10.11
CA SER A 10 2.99 12.67 -10.32
C SER A 10 3.24 11.38 -11.09
N LYS A 11 3.90 11.46 -12.26
CA LYS A 11 4.21 10.28 -13.09
C LYS A 11 5.08 9.25 -12.36
N ILE A 12 6.11 9.70 -11.64
CA ILE A 12 6.98 8.82 -10.84
C ILE A 12 6.15 8.12 -9.77
N THR A 13 5.31 8.85 -9.04
CA THR A 13 4.52 8.27 -7.93
C THR A 13 3.54 7.22 -8.43
N TRP A 14 2.83 7.49 -9.53
CA TRP A 14 1.94 6.50 -10.15
C TRP A 14 2.71 5.27 -10.68
N GLY A 15 3.90 5.46 -11.26
CA GLY A 15 4.76 4.37 -11.69
C GLY A 15 5.23 3.49 -10.52
N VAL A 16 5.66 4.11 -9.42
CA VAL A 16 6.04 3.41 -8.19
C VAL A 16 4.87 2.66 -7.59
N LEU A 17 3.68 3.25 -7.54
CA LEU A 17 2.47 2.58 -7.06
C LEU A 17 2.15 1.33 -7.88
N LEU A 18 2.24 1.41 -9.21
CA LEU A 18 1.99 0.28 -10.10
C LEU A 18 3.01 -0.84 -9.86
N ALA A 19 4.31 -0.52 -9.80
CA ALA A 19 5.35 -1.48 -9.45
C ALA A 19 5.10 -2.12 -8.07
N TYR A 20 4.64 -1.32 -7.10
CA TYR A 20 4.35 -1.80 -5.75
C TYR A 20 3.18 -2.79 -5.72
N PHE A 21 2.13 -2.60 -6.53
CA PHE A 21 1.07 -3.60 -6.69
C PHE A 21 1.59 -4.93 -7.25
N PHE A 22 2.52 -4.90 -8.21
CA PHE A 22 3.17 -6.11 -8.69
C PHE A 22 3.99 -6.79 -7.59
N ILE A 23 4.69 -6.02 -6.75
CA ILE A 23 5.44 -6.58 -5.61
C ILE A 23 4.50 -7.24 -4.60
N ILE A 24 3.38 -6.59 -4.25
CA ILE A 24 2.35 -7.19 -3.37
C ILE A 24 1.83 -8.50 -3.98
N GLY A 25 1.46 -8.47 -5.26
CA GLY A 25 0.98 -9.65 -5.98
C GLY A 25 2.01 -10.78 -6.00
N PHE A 26 3.26 -10.45 -6.28
CA PHE A 26 4.37 -11.41 -6.25
C PHE A 26 4.54 -12.03 -4.86
N VAL A 27 4.68 -11.21 -3.80
CA VAL A 27 4.83 -11.70 -2.42
C VAL A 27 3.66 -12.60 -2.02
N ASN A 28 2.44 -12.25 -2.37
CA ASN A 28 1.26 -13.04 -2.03
C ASN A 28 1.08 -14.29 -2.90
N TRP A 29 1.62 -14.32 -4.12
CA TRP A 29 1.46 -15.47 -5.01
C TRP A 29 2.58 -16.50 -4.89
N THR A 30 3.82 -16.04 -4.76
CA THR A 30 5.00 -16.92 -4.90
C THR A 30 5.63 -17.32 -3.57
N MET A 31 5.40 -16.57 -2.50
CA MET A 31 6.07 -16.82 -1.22
C MET A 31 5.24 -17.69 -0.28
N PRO A 32 5.88 -18.57 0.51
CA PRO A 32 5.19 -19.47 1.44
C PRO A 32 4.34 -18.69 2.43
N HIS A 33 3.19 -19.24 2.81
CA HIS A 33 2.29 -18.63 3.78
C HIS A 33 2.42 -19.29 5.14
N GLY A 34 2.35 -18.47 6.18
CA GLY A 34 2.33 -18.90 7.57
C GLY A 34 0.94 -19.35 8.02
N PRO A 35 0.85 -20.00 9.19
CA PRO A 35 -0.45 -20.29 9.80
C PRO A 35 -1.13 -18.99 10.22
N MET A 36 -2.46 -18.97 10.10
CA MET A 36 -3.30 -17.89 10.65
C MET A 36 -3.47 -18.12 12.14
N ILE A 37 -2.96 -17.19 12.95
CA ILE A 37 -3.04 -17.27 14.41
C ILE A 37 -4.04 -16.23 14.94
N PRO A 38 -4.85 -16.59 15.95
CA PRO A 38 -5.74 -15.65 16.60
C PRO A 38 -4.92 -14.58 17.33
N THR A 39 -5.31 -13.31 17.19
CA THR A 39 -4.63 -12.22 17.90
C THR A 39 -5.17 -12.00 19.31
N GLY A 40 -6.22 -12.73 19.70
CA GLY A 40 -6.97 -12.48 20.94
C GLY A 40 -7.70 -11.14 20.93
N LEU A 41 -7.93 -10.56 19.75
CA LEU A 41 -8.69 -9.32 19.58
C LEU A 41 -9.95 -9.66 18.78
N ASP A 42 -11.10 -9.30 19.32
CA ASP A 42 -12.34 -9.34 18.58
C ASP A 42 -12.51 -8.04 17.78
N VAL A 43 -12.81 -8.19 16.51
CA VAL A 43 -13.16 -7.05 15.64
C VAL A 43 -14.65 -7.16 15.36
N CYS A 44 -15.40 -6.17 15.83
CA CYS A 44 -16.84 -6.12 15.65
C CYS A 44 -17.19 -5.32 14.39
N GLU A 45 -17.83 -5.98 13.43
CA GLU A 45 -18.44 -5.31 12.27
C GLU A 45 -19.76 -4.67 12.71
N TYR A 46 -19.80 -3.34 12.66
CA TYR A 46 -21.01 -2.54 12.92
C TYR A 46 -21.71 -2.87 14.25
N ASP A 47 -20.93 -3.17 15.30
CA ASP A 47 -21.39 -3.55 16.65
C ASP A 47 -22.33 -4.77 16.74
N LYS A 48 -22.45 -5.57 15.65
CA LYS A 48 -23.41 -6.69 15.58
C LYS A 48 -22.76 -8.05 15.45
N PHE A 49 -21.60 -8.13 14.81
CA PHE A 49 -20.89 -9.39 14.59
C PHE A 49 -19.42 -9.23 14.97
N CYS A 50 -19.05 -9.76 16.13
CA CYS A 50 -17.65 -9.83 16.56
C CYS A 50 -17.06 -11.14 16.07
N ARG A 51 -15.93 -11.04 15.36
CA ARG A 51 -15.12 -12.19 14.95
C ARG A 51 -13.72 -12.02 15.51
N GLU A 52 -13.14 -13.13 15.93
CA GLU A 52 -11.76 -13.16 16.33
C GLU A 52 -10.88 -12.75 15.14
N LYS A 53 -9.98 -11.81 15.37
CA LYS A 53 -9.04 -11.36 14.35
C LYS A 53 -7.91 -12.38 14.23
N TYR A 54 -7.66 -12.79 12.99
CA TYR A 54 -6.54 -13.64 12.66
C TYR A 54 -5.48 -12.83 11.90
N ILE A 55 -4.21 -13.09 12.19
CA ILE A 55 -3.08 -12.61 11.41
C ILE A 55 -2.21 -13.77 10.99
N GLU A 56 -1.53 -13.62 9.87
CA GLU A 56 -0.56 -14.60 9.41
C GLU A 56 0.72 -14.51 10.26
N ASP A 57 1.14 -15.64 10.83
CA ASP A 57 2.44 -15.72 11.51
C ASP A 57 3.57 -15.89 10.50
N THR A 58 4.28 -14.81 10.23
CA THR A 58 5.40 -14.77 9.29
C THR A 58 6.77 -14.95 9.95
N ARG A 59 6.83 -15.16 11.27
CA ARG A 59 8.11 -15.22 12.03
C ARG A 59 8.97 -16.42 11.64
N GLY A 60 8.33 -17.57 11.40
CA GLY A 60 8.99 -18.81 11.00
C GLY A 60 9.17 -18.99 9.50
N LEU A 61 8.78 -18.00 8.68
CA LEU A 61 8.90 -18.08 7.23
C LEU A 61 10.32 -17.69 6.79
N ASP A 62 10.90 -18.55 5.95
CA ASP A 62 12.15 -18.27 5.24
C ASP A 62 11.88 -17.37 4.02
N ILE A 63 11.45 -16.14 4.30
CA ILE A 63 11.23 -15.08 3.32
C ILE A 63 11.97 -13.82 3.77
N PRO A 64 12.45 -12.98 2.84
CA PRO A 64 13.19 -11.79 3.21
C PRO A 64 12.32 -10.80 4.00
N GLU A 65 12.94 -10.05 4.92
CA GLU A 65 12.23 -9.13 5.84
C GLU A 65 11.39 -8.08 5.11
N TRP A 66 11.83 -7.58 3.96
CA TRP A 66 11.04 -6.64 3.16
C TRP A 66 9.71 -7.26 2.70
N ALA A 67 9.69 -8.56 2.39
CA ALA A 67 8.48 -9.25 1.97
C ALA A 67 7.53 -9.47 3.16
N LYS A 68 8.05 -9.73 4.36
CA LYS A 68 7.25 -9.77 5.60
C LYS A 68 6.57 -8.41 5.86
N VAL A 69 7.30 -7.31 5.65
CA VAL A 69 6.75 -5.95 5.74
C VAL A 69 5.66 -5.71 4.70
N VAL A 70 5.88 -6.08 3.44
CA VAL A 70 4.86 -5.97 2.38
C VAL A 70 3.62 -6.80 2.71
N ARG A 71 3.77 -8.00 3.25
CA ARG A 71 2.64 -8.85 3.63
C ARG A 71 1.84 -8.28 4.80
N ARG A 72 2.52 -7.67 5.77
CA ARG A 72 1.87 -7.07 6.96
C ARG A 72 1.27 -5.69 6.69
N HIS A 73 1.91 -4.89 5.86
CA HIS A 73 1.61 -3.45 5.70
C HIS A 73 1.39 -3.01 4.25
N GLY A 74 1.37 -3.94 3.30
CA GLY A 74 1.27 -3.68 1.87
C GLY A 74 0.10 -2.76 1.52
N GLY A 75 -1.09 -3.04 2.06
CA GLY A 75 -2.27 -2.21 1.85
C GLY A 75 -2.11 -0.78 2.36
N PHE A 76 -1.54 -0.60 3.56
CA PHE A 76 -1.32 0.73 4.14
C PHE A 76 -0.32 1.56 3.33
N HIS A 77 0.77 0.96 2.86
CA HIS A 77 1.73 1.65 1.99
C HIS A 77 1.16 1.97 0.60
N ALA A 78 0.31 1.08 0.04
CA ALA A 78 -0.36 1.37 -1.22
C ALA A 78 -1.31 2.57 -1.07
N LEU A 79 -2.05 2.65 0.03
CA LEU A 79 -2.91 3.79 0.34
C LEU A 79 -2.13 5.10 0.46
N SER A 80 -1.00 5.12 1.16
CA SER A 80 -0.19 6.34 1.29
C SER A 80 0.36 6.82 -0.06
N LEU A 81 0.78 5.89 -0.93
CA LEU A 81 1.21 6.20 -2.30
C LEU A 81 0.06 6.74 -3.16
N ILE A 82 -1.17 6.24 -3.00
CA ILE A 82 -2.36 6.77 -3.68
C ILE A 82 -2.62 8.22 -3.26
N PHE A 83 -2.61 8.52 -1.95
CA PHE A 83 -2.81 9.89 -1.46
C PHE A 83 -1.74 10.84 -2.00
N LEU A 84 -0.47 10.41 -2.01
CA LEU A 84 0.64 11.19 -2.54
C LEU A 84 0.50 11.43 -4.05
N GLY A 85 0.09 10.40 -4.80
CA GLY A 85 -0.15 10.48 -6.24
C GLY A 85 -1.27 11.46 -6.58
N ILE A 86 -2.37 11.45 -5.82
CA ILE A 86 -3.47 12.41 -5.96
C ILE A 86 -2.98 13.82 -5.66
N PHE A 87 -2.23 14.01 -4.57
CA PHE A 87 -1.69 15.31 -4.18
C PHE A 87 -0.81 15.93 -5.27
N PHE A 88 0.16 15.17 -5.82
CA PHE A 88 1.01 15.68 -6.89
C PHE A 88 0.23 15.94 -8.19
N SER A 89 -0.73 15.07 -8.52
CA SER A 89 -1.57 15.24 -9.71
C SER A 89 -2.44 16.50 -9.61
N ALA A 90 -3.01 16.79 -8.44
CA ALA A 90 -3.81 17.99 -8.20
C ALA A 90 -2.98 19.26 -8.35
N ASN A 91 -1.77 19.31 -7.78
CA ASN A 91 -0.88 20.46 -7.91
C ASN A 91 -0.41 20.67 -9.36
N SER A 92 -0.14 19.59 -10.12
CA SER A 92 0.22 19.71 -11.54
C SER A 92 -0.87 20.31 -12.43
N LYS A 93 -2.16 20.14 -12.05
CA LYS A 93 -3.29 20.72 -12.78
C LYS A 93 -3.47 22.20 -12.47
N LYS A 94 -3.28 22.61 -11.22
CA LYS A 94 -3.34 24.02 -10.80
C LYS A 94 -2.32 24.88 -11.52
N ASP A 95 -1.09 24.39 -11.65
CA ASP A 95 -0.03 25.13 -12.34
C ASP A 95 -0.36 25.38 -13.83
N LYS A 96 -0.99 24.40 -14.51
CA LYS A 96 -1.42 24.58 -15.91
C LYS A 96 -2.51 25.64 -16.07
N SER A 97 -3.47 25.71 -15.15
CA SER A 97 -4.55 26.71 -15.20
C SER A 97 -4.09 28.14 -14.89
N HIS A 98 -2.89 28.33 -14.34
CA HIS A 98 -2.32 29.67 -14.12
C HIS A 98 -1.53 30.22 -15.32
N LEU A 99 -1.30 29.40 -16.34
CA LEU A 99 -0.60 29.76 -17.57
C LEU A 99 -1.52 30.03 -18.76
N GLU A 100 -2.77 29.58 -18.68
CA GLU A 100 -3.84 29.86 -19.64
C GLU A 100 -4.56 31.16 -19.26
#